data_AF-A0A2V5QTR5-F1
#
_entry.id   AF-A0A2V5QTR5-F1
#
_cell.length_a   1.000
_cell.length_b   1.000
_cell.length_c   1.000
_cell.angle_alpha   90.00
_cell.angle_beta   90.00
_cell.angle_gamma   90.00
#
_symmetry.space_group_name_H-M   'P 1'
#
loop_
_entity.id
_entity.type
_entity.pdbx_description
1 polymer ?
#
loop_
_entity_poly.entity_id
_entity_poly.type
_entity_poly.pdbx_seq_one_letter_code
_entity_poly.pdbx_strand_id
1 'polypeptide(L)'
;MFLLNIERRTSNVQRRIVRMNTEDRTANAKDRTGIIDAIAQDANTGEVVLVMNQPNEWNASDEQLLALQERFNTYVSFLLDGEMATDHPHLAGKPARIEVRCAHMPDARALELLALIYDQLAFQEIKLEVVVRDKESMTKSE
;
A
#
# COMPACT_ATOMS: atom_id res chain seq x y z
N MET A 1 0.43 8.99 -18.84
CA MET A 1 1.64 9.80 -18.57
C MET A 1 1.77 9.86 -17.07
N PHE A 2 2.72 9.07 -16.57
CA PHE A 2 2.79 8.58 -15.19
C PHE A 2 2.96 9.71 -14.19
N LEU A 3 2.02 9.81 -13.23
CA LEU A 3 2.10 10.70 -12.08
C LEU A 3 3.20 10.21 -11.14
N LEU A 4 4.42 10.50 -11.55
CA LEU A 4 5.64 10.48 -10.75
C LEU A 4 6.27 11.89 -10.77
N ASN A 5 5.42 12.89 -11.00
CA ASN A 5 5.75 14.31 -10.92
C ASN A 5 5.00 14.89 -9.72
N ILE A 6 5.61 14.73 -8.53
CA ILE A 6 5.18 15.42 -7.31
C ILE A 6 5.53 16.90 -7.50
N GLU A 7 4.75 17.59 -8.32
CA GLU A 7 4.77 19.03 -8.43
C GLU A 7 3.54 19.54 -7.71
N ARG A 8 3.77 20.11 -6.51
CA ARG A 8 2.76 20.67 -5.62
C ARG A 8 1.68 21.45 -6.39
N ARG A 9 0.47 20.91 -6.57
CA ARG A 9 -0.71 21.68 -6.99
C ARG A 9 -2.00 21.14 -6.37
N THR A 10 -2.35 21.75 -5.25
CA THR A 10 -3.69 22.21 -4.84
C THR A 10 -4.93 21.57 -5.50
N SER A 11 -5.71 20.89 -4.65
CA SER A 11 -7.18 20.93 -4.55
C SER A 11 -8.03 20.50 -5.75
N ASN A 12 -8.75 19.39 -5.59
CA ASN A 12 -10.23 19.27 -5.69
C ASN A 12 -10.63 17.81 -5.97
N VAL A 13 -11.08 17.07 -4.96
CA VAL A 13 -11.85 15.84 -5.18
C VAL A 13 -13.10 15.87 -4.29
N GLN A 14 -14.26 15.95 -4.96
CA GLN A 14 -15.58 15.83 -4.34
C GLN A 14 -15.75 14.42 -3.74
N ARG A 15 -15.73 14.34 -2.41
CA ARG A 15 -16.01 13.11 -1.66
C ARG A 15 -17.45 12.67 -1.87
N ARG A 16 -17.63 11.51 -2.51
CA ARG A 16 -18.86 10.70 -2.37
C ARG A 16 -18.59 9.65 -1.29
N ILE A 17 -19.04 9.94 -0.07
CA ILE A 17 -18.98 9.01 1.05
C ILE A 17 -19.95 7.85 0.76
N VAL A 18 -19.42 6.67 0.44
CA VAL A 18 -20.21 5.43 0.40
C VAL A 18 -20.10 4.77 1.77
N ARG A 19 -21.23 4.67 2.46
CA ARG A 19 -21.38 3.95 3.73
C ARG A 19 -21.21 2.45 3.47
N MET A 20 -20.24 1.82 4.14
CA MET A 20 -20.04 0.37 4.14
C MET A 20 -21.26 -0.33 4.77
N ASN A 21 -21.94 -1.15 3.99
CA ASN A 21 -22.76 -2.24 4.50
C ASN A 21 -21.90 -3.51 4.49
N THR A 22 -21.83 -4.15 5.64
CA THR A 22 -21.09 -5.38 5.89
C THR A 22 -21.73 -6.53 5.13
N GLU A 23 -21.25 -6.84 3.91
CA GLU A 23 -21.50 -8.10 3.20
C GLU A 23 -20.85 -8.05 1.80
N ASP A 24 -19.53 -8.20 1.71
CA ASP A 24 -18.96 -8.79 0.48
C ASP A 24 -17.60 -9.43 0.78
N ARG A 25 -17.64 -10.74 1.01
CA ARG A 25 -16.47 -11.57 1.26
C ARG A 25 -15.97 -12.19 -0.05
N THR A 26 -16.08 -11.50 -1.19
CA THR A 26 -15.60 -11.98 -2.51
C THR A 26 -15.35 -10.85 -3.51
N ALA A 27 -14.97 -9.65 -3.05
CA ALA A 27 -14.54 -8.59 -3.97
C ALA A 27 -13.21 -8.96 -4.65
N ASN A 28 -13.32 -9.32 -5.94
CA ASN A 28 -12.27 -9.56 -6.90
C ASN A 28 -11.12 -8.56 -6.71
N ALA A 29 -9.88 -9.06 -6.59
CA ALA A 29 -8.70 -8.25 -6.30
C ALA A 29 -8.41 -7.14 -7.33
N LYS A 30 -9.14 -7.12 -8.46
CA LYS A 30 -9.07 -6.09 -9.50
C LYS A 30 -9.71 -4.75 -9.08
N ASP A 31 -10.52 -4.69 -8.01
CA ASP A 31 -11.27 -3.49 -7.60
C ASP A 31 -10.76 -2.80 -6.32
N ARG A 32 -9.57 -3.17 -5.82
CA ARG A 32 -8.98 -2.59 -4.59
C ARG A 32 -8.12 -1.35 -4.83
N THR A 33 -8.10 -0.82 -6.04
CA THR A 33 -7.35 0.40 -6.38
C THR A 33 -8.04 1.62 -5.75
N GLY A 34 -7.72 1.89 -4.48
CA GLY A 34 -8.33 3.00 -3.73
C GLY A 34 -8.57 2.76 -2.24
N ILE A 35 -8.39 1.53 -1.73
CA ILE A 35 -8.66 1.19 -0.33
C ILE A 35 -7.34 0.88 0.36
N ILE A 36 -7.03 1.59 1.46
CA ILE A 36 -5.93 1.22 2.36
C ILE A 36 -6.33 -0.06 3.07
N ASP A 37 -5.56 -1.13 2.92
CA ASP A 37 -5.98 -2.44 3.42
C ASP A 37 -5.96 -2.48 4.96
N ALA A 38 -4.92 -1.92 5.58
CA ALA A 38 -4.86 -1.70 7.02
C ALA A 38 -3.86 -0.60 7.40
N ILE A 39 -4.11 0.05 8.54
CA ILE A 39 -3.21 1.00 9.18
C ILE A 39 -2.89 0.46 10.57
N ALA A 40 -1.62 0.40 10.91
CA ALA A 40 -1.12 0.03 12.22
C ALA A 40 -0.10 1.07 12.72
N GLN A 41 0.21 1.02 14.00
CA GLN A 41 1.32 1.76 14.56
C GLN A 41 2.32 0.74 15.12
N ASP A 42 3.59 0.86 14.74
CA ASP A 42 4.66 0.08 15.33
C ASP A 42 4.90 0.59 16.76
N ALA A 43 4.72 -0.27 17.76
CA ALA A 43 4.86 0.10 19.15
C ALA A 43 6.32 0.33 19.56
N ASN A 44 7.29 -0.23 18.82
CA ASN A 44 8.70 -0.14 19.12
C ASN A 44 9.32 1.12 18.50
N THR A 45 9.01 1.40 17.24
CA THR A 45 9.57 2.54 16.50
C THR A 45 8.68 3.78 16.56
N GLY A 46 7.39 3.61 16.86
CA GLY A 46 6.39 4.67 16.80
C GLY A 46 5.95 5.00 15.37
N GLU A 47 6.37 4.24 14.36
CA GLU A 47 6.06 4.47 12.95
C GLU A 47 4.61 4.10 12.61
N VAL A 48 4.03 4.82 11.67
CA VAL A 48 2.74 4.46 11.07
C VAL A 48 3.00 3.45 9.97
N VAL A 49 2.40 2.27 10.08
CA VAL A 49 2.56 1.18 9.12
C VAL A 49 1.29 1.05 8.29
N LEU A 50 1.39 1.36 6.99
CA LEU A 50 0.33 1.11 6.02
C LEU A 50 0.58 -0.24 5.38
N VAL A 51 -0.30 -1.20 5.64
CA VAL A 51 -0.17 -2.55 5.12
C VAL A 51 -0.90 -2.64 3.78
N MET A 52 -0.19 -3.09 2.75
CA MET A 52 -0.74 -3.44 1.44
C MET A 52 -0.65 -4.95 1.26
N ASN A 53 -1.78 -5.65 1.20
CA ASN A 53 -1.77 -7.09 0.96
C ASN A 53 -1.74 -7.37 -0.54
N GLN A 54 -0.84 -8.26 -0.94
CA GLN A 54 -0.81 -8.84 -2.27
C GLN A 54 -0.97 -10.36 -2.19
N PRO A 55 -2.23 -10.85 -2.16
CA PRO A 55 -2.52 -12.28 -2.05
C PRO A 55 -2.34 -13.03 -3.37
N ASN A 56 -2.36 -12.32 -4.51
CA ASN A 56 -2.29 -12.93 -5.83
C ASN A 56 -0.85 -13.29 -6.20
N GLU A 57 -0.72 -14.33 -7.02
CA GLU A 57 0.53 -14.67 -7.68
C GLU A 57 0.98 -13.56 -8.64
N TRP A 58 2.29 -13.45 -8.80
CA TRP A 58 2.91 -12.54 -9.73
C TRP A 58 2.94 -13.16 -11.12
N ASN A 59 2.26 -12.54 -12.07
CA ASN A 59 2.19 -12.99 -13.46
C ASN A 59 3.02 -12.09 -14.39
N ALA A 60 3.78 -11.16 -13.80
CA ALA A 60 4.56 -10.11 -14.41
C ALA A 60 3.77 -9.18 -15.36
N SER A 61 2.47 -9.40 -15.59
CA SER A 61 1.76 -8.75 -16.68
C SER A 61 1.72 -7.23 -16.50
N ASP A 62 1.67 -6.50 -17.62
CA ASP A 62 1.67 -5.04 -17.58
C ASP A 62 0.43 -4.51 -16.84
N GLU A 63 -0.70 -5.22 -16.92
CA GLU A 63 -1.89 -4.94 -16.10
C GLU A 63 -1.61 -5.08 -14.59
N GLN A 64 -0.89 -6.13 -14.19
CA GLN A 64 -0.53 -6.34 -12.79
C GLN A 64 0.46 -5.27 -12.28
N LEU A 65 1.46 -4.92 -13.09
CA LEU A 65 2.43 -3.89 -12.75
C LEU A 65 1.78 -2.50 -12.67
N LEU A 66 0.88 -2.19 -13.61
CA LEU A 66 0.10 -0.96 -13.58
C LEU A 66 -0.78 -0.90 -12.32
N ALA A 67 -1.52 -1.97 -12.01
CA ALA A 67 -2.35 -2.03 -10.82
C ALA A 67 -1.52 -1.87 -9.53
N LEU A 68 -0.33 -2.47 -9.46
CA LEU A 68 0.57 -2.28 -8.32
C LEU A 68 0.94 -0.80 -8.15
N GLN A 69 1.32 -0.15 -9.24
CA GLN A 69 1.71 1.26 -9.22
C GLN A 69 0.54 2.17 -8.82
N GLU A 70 -0.67 1.93 -9.34
CA GLU A 70 -1.87 2.68 -8.96
C GLU A 70 -2.21 2.53 -7.47
N ARG A 71 -2.03 1.32 -6.91
CA ARG A 71 -2.17 1.09 -5.47
C ARG A 71 -1.15 1.90 -4.68
N PHE A 72 0.11 1.91 -5.08
CA PHE A 72 1.12 2.74 -4.40
C PHE A 72 0.78 4.22 -4.46
N ASN A 73 0.33 4.73 -5.61
CA ASN A 73 -0.09 6.12 -5.73
C ASN A 73 -1.20 6.47 -4.72
N THR A 74 -2.16 5.57 -4.52
CA THR A 74 -3.21 5.74 -3.51
C THR A 74 -2.63 5.85 -2.09
N TYR A 75 -1.72 4.95 -1.73
CA TYR A 75 -1.13 4.91 -0.39
C TYR A 75 -0.24 6.13 -0.12
N VAL A 76 0.51 6.57 -1.12
CA VAL A 76 1.35 7.76 -1.05
C VAL A 76 0.50 9.02 -0.95
N SER A 77 -0.52 9.17 -1.79
CA SER A 77 -1.46 10.30 -1.70
C SER A 77 -2.13 10.35 -0.34
N PHE A 78 -2.57 9.22 0.22
CA PHE A 78 -3.16 9.17 1.56
C PHE A 78 -2.21 9.70 2.65
N LEU A 79 -0.91 9.41 2.55
CA LEU A 79 0.12 9.91 3.47
C LEU A 79 0.44 11.39 3.25
N LEU A 80 0.59 11.83 2.00
CA LEU A 80 1.04 13.18 1.65
C LEU A 80 -0.08 14.22 1.71
N ASP A 81 -1.31 13.87 1.35
CA ASP A 81 -2.46 14.79 1.33
C ASP A 81 -3.01 15.06 2.75
N GLY A 82 -2.46 14.39 3.77
CA GLY A 82 -2.86 14.59 5.16
C GLY A 82 -4.24 14.01 5.50
N GLU A 83 -4.79 13.17 4.63
CA GLU A 83 -6.03 12.43 4.91
C GLU A 83 -5.89 11.59 6.17
N MET A 84 -4.71 10.97 6.35
CA MET A 84 -4.33 10.29 7.60
C MET A 84 -4.44 11.18 8.84
N ALA A 85 -4.06 12.46 8.77
CA ALA A 85 -4.15 13.37 9.91
C ALA A 85 -5.60 13.77 10.24
N THR A 86 -6.51 13.68 9.27
CA THR A 86 -7.94 13.95 9.46
C THR A 86 -8.62 12.76 10.15
N ASP A 87 -8.36 11.54 9.67
CA ASP A 87 -9.02 10.33 10.17
C ASP A 87 -8.33 9.74 11.41
N HIS A 88 -7.02 9.91 11.51
CA HIS A 88 -6.18 9.43 12.61
C HIS A 88 -5.23 10.51 13.15
N PRO A 89 -5.74 11.54 13.87
CA PRO A 89 -4.92 12.64 14.36
C PRO A 89 -3.75 12.21 15.26
N HIS A 90 -3.89 11.09 15.97
CA HIS A 90 -2.85 10.52 16.83
C HIS A 90 -1.65 9.92 16.06
N LEU A 91 -1.76 9.78 14.74
CA LEU A 91 -0.72 9.30 13.84
C LEU A 91 -0.08 10.44 13.03
N ALA A 92 -0.64 11.65 13.10
CA ALA A 92 -0.15 12.80 12.35
C ALA A 92 1.30 13.16 12.72
N GLY A 93 2.13 13.42 11.71
CA GLY A 93 3.53 13.83 11.87
C GLY A 93 4.49 12.71 12.30
N LYS A 94 4.02 11.46 12.43
CA LYS A 94 4.89 10.30 12.68
C LYS A 94 5.49 9.79 11.37
N PRO A 95 6.71 9.23 11.41
CA PRO A 95 7.31 8.58 10.24
C PRO A 95 6.43 7.45 9.73
N ALA A 96 6.31 7.33 8.40
CA ALA A 96 5.44 6.37 7.75
C ALA A 96 6.25 5.27 7.05
N ARG A 97 5.71 4.05 7.09
CA ARG A 97 6.21 2.88 6.39
C ARG A 97 5.06 2.23 5.64
N ILE A 98 5.25 2.00 4.34
CA ILE A 98 4.38 1.15 3.53
C ILE A 98 4.96 -0.27 3.58
N GLU A 99 4.17 -1.23 4.02
CA GLU A 99 4.55 -2.64 4.08
C GLU A 99 3.73 -3.45 3.08
N VAL A 100 4.38 -3.99 2.04
CA VAL A 100 3.74 -4.86 1.05
C VAL A 100 3.85 -6.30 1.51
N ARG A 101 2.72 -6.88 1.93
CA ARG A 101 2.62 -8.29 2.34
C ARG A 101 2.28 -9.16 1.14
N CYS A 102 3.29 -9.79 0.56
CA CYS A 102 3.16 -10.69 -0.57
C CYS A 102 2.86 -12.11 -0.07
N ALA A 103 1.83 -12.77 -0.62
CA ALA A 103 1.62 -14.21 -0.38
C ALA A 103 2.58 -15.09 -1.19
N HIS A 104 3.13 -14.56 -2.28
CA HIS A 104 4.04 -15.23 -3.20
C HIS A 104 5.25 -14.34 -3.48
N MET A 105 6.40 -14.96 -3.77
CA MET A 105 7.62 -14.21 -4.13
C MET A 105 7.37 -13.36 -5.38
N PRO A 106 7.66 -12.04 -5.34
CA PRO A 106 7.60 -11.19 -6.52
C PRO A 106 8.53 -11.69 -7.63
N ASP A 107 8.06 -11.61 -8.87
CA ASP A 107 8.89 -11.88 -10.03
C ASP A 107 9.89 -10.73 -10.28
N ALA A 108 10.85 -10.94 -11.19
CA ALA A 108 11.90 -9.97 -11.48
C ALA A 108 11.35 -8.59 -11.89
N ARG A 109 10.27 -8.53 -12.69
CA ARG A 109 9.68 -7.25 -13.13
C ARG A 109 8.97 -6.55 -11.98
N ALA A 110 8.29 -7.29 -11.13
CA ALA A 110 7.69 -6.75 -9.91
C ALA A 110 8.76 -6.22 -8.94
N LEU A 111 9.88 -6.93 -8.77
CA LEU A 111 11.01 -6.48 -7.96
C LEU A 111 11.64 -5.20 -8.51
N GLU A 112 11.84 -5.10 -9.83
CA GLU A 112 12.34 -3.88 -10.46
C GLU A 112 11.42 -2.69 -10.20
N LEU A 113 10.11 -2.86 -10.36
CA LEU A 113 9.13 -1.82 -10.05
C LEU A 113 9.15 -1.44 -8.57
N LEU A 114 9.21 -2.41 -7.67
CA LEU A 114 9.30 -2.17 -6.22
C LEU A 114 10.58 -1.41 -5.84
N ALA A 115 11.71 -1.70 -6.49
CA ALA A 115 12.96 -0.97 -6.28
C ALA A 115 12.87 0.48 -6.73
N LEU A 116 12.26 0.75 -7.90
CA LEU A 116 12.03 2.12 -8.38
C LEU A 116 11.13 2.91 -7.41
N ILE A 117 10.09 2.26 -6.88
CA ILE A 117 9.19 2.88 -5.90
C ILE A 117 9.92 3.11 -4.57
N TYR A 118 10.75 2.17 -4.12
CA TYR A 118 11.55 2.33 -2.90
C TYR A 118 12.42 3.60 -2.97
N ASP A 119 13.15 3.78 -4.07
CA ASP A 119 14.00 4.96 -4.26
C ASP A 119 13.18 6.25 -4.21
N GLN A 120 12.01 6.27 -4.87
CA GLN A 120 11.12 7.43 -4.86
C GLN A 120 10.60 7.76 -3.45
N LEU A 121 10.18 6.75 -2.68
CA LEU A 121 9.62 6.92 -1.35
C LEU A 121 10.66 7.40 -0.34
N ALA A 122 11.92 6.96 -0.50
CA ALA A 122 13.02 7.42 0.32
C ALA A 122 13.22 8.94 0.24
N PHE A 123 12.99 9.56 -0.94
CA PHE A 123 13.03 11.03 -1.08
C PHE A 123 11.90 11.74 -0.33
N GLN A 124 10.80 11.05 -0.01
CA GLN A 124 9.66 11.58 0.74
C GLN A 124 9.72 11.17 2.23
N GLU A 125 10.84 10.59 2.69
CA GLU A 125 11.01 10.04 4.04
C GLU A 125 9.97 8.95 4.40
N ILE A 126 9.41 8.30 3.38
CA ILE A 126 8.49 7.17 3.54
C ILE A 126 9.29 5.88 3.31
N LYS A 127 9.23 4.95 4.27
CA LYS A 127 9.88 3.64 4.14
C LYS A 127 9.03 2.70 3.31
N LEU A 128 9.66 1.83 2.53
CA LEU A 128 9.02 0.70 1.88
C LEU A 128 9.67 -0.61 2.34
N GLU A 129 8.85 -1.52 2.84
CA GLU A 129 9.25 -2.88 3.17
C GLU A 129 8.38 -3.89 2.41
N VAL A 130 9.01 -4.93 1.88
CA VAL A 130 8.32 -6.04 1.20
C VAL A 130 8.49 -7.28 2.06
N VAL A 131 7.37 -7.82 2.53
CA VAL A 131 7.32 -9.00 3.39
C VAL A 131 6.64 -10.11 2.62
N VAL A 132 7.37 -11.17 2.32
CA VAL A 132 6.78 -12.39 1.77
C VAL A 132 6.35 -13.25 2.95
N ARG A 133 5.06 -13.60 3.02
CA ARG A 133 4.59 -14.59 3.98
C ARG A 133 5.17 -15.93 3.56
N ASP A 134 6.22 -16.35 4.24
CA ASP A 134 6.70 -17.71 4.09
C ASP A 134 5.59 -18.67 4.56
N LYS A 135 5.38 -19.76 3.83
CA LYS A 135 4.48 -20.84 4.28
C LYS A 135 5.12 -21.70 5.36
N GLU A 136 6.11 -21.18 6.11
CA GLU A 136 6.67 -21.86 7.28
C GLU A 136 5.89 -21.51 8.57
N SER A 137 4.70 -22.08 8.68
CA SER A 137 4.17 -22.60 9.95
C SER A 137 3.03 -23.57 9.69
N MET A 138 3.29 -24.57 8.85
CA MET A 138 2.56 -25.84 8.92
C MET A 138 3.44 -26.88 9.62
N THR A 139 3.91 -26.58 10.82
CA THR A 139 4.53 -27.59 11.70
C THR A 139 3.44 -28.37 12.42
N LYS A 140 3.20 -29.59 11.91
CA LYS A 140 2.82 -30.84 12.62
C LYS A 140 2.31 -30.72 14.05
N SER A 141 1.18 -31.38 14.34
CA SER A 141 1.08 -32.45 15.35
C SER A 141 -0.30 -33.12 15.30
N GLU A 142 -0.37 -34.34 14.78
CA GLU A 142 -1.21 -35.44 15.31
C GLU A 142 -0.43 -36.75 15.12
#